data_AF-A0A2E3W527-F1
#
_entry.id   AF-A0A2E3W527-F1
#
_cell.length_a   1.000
_cell.length_b   1.000
_cell.length_c   1.000
_cell.angle_alpha   90.00
_cell.angle_beta   90.00
_cell.angle_gamma   90.00
#
_symmetry.space_group_name_H-M   'P 1'
#
loop_
_entity.id
_entity.type
_entity.pdbx_description
1 polymer ?
#
loop_
_entity_poly.entity_id
_entity_poly.type
_entity_poly.pdbx_seq_one_letter_code
_entity_poly.pdbx_strand_id
1 'polypeptide(L)'
;MKTIQLFLMMTMLLGVGACAGGPQDESFGQAIDSAAITTRVKTQLLKDEDVSGTDINVDTFKQTVLLSGFVRSKSEKNRAERIAAQVQGVDRVTNNIVVKGE
;
A
#
# COMPACT_ATOMS: atom_id res chain seq x y z
N MET A 1 -8.15 -43.95 -43.11
CA MET A 1 -8.88 -42.65 -43.19
C MET A 1 -9.97 -42.45 -42.12
N LYS A 2 -9.96 -43.18 -40.98
CA LYS A 2 -10.92 -42.96 -39.87
C LYS A 2 -10.27 -42.76 -38.49
N THR A 3 -8.96 -42.95 -38.36
CA THR A 3 -8.21 -42.78 -37.11
C THR A 3 -7.47 -41.43 -37.02
N ILE A 4 -7.33 -40.71 -38.14
CA ILE A 4 -6.74 -39.36 -38.22
C ILE A 4 -7.67 -38.28 -37.63
N GLN A 5 -8.99 -38.54 -37.58
CA GLN A 5 -9.94 -37.64 -36.90
C GLN A 5 -9.84 -37.69 -35.37
N LEU A 6 -9.17 -38.69 -34.80
CA LEU A 6 -9.02 -38.80 -33.35
C LEU A 6 -7.83 -37.99 -32.79
N PHE A 7 -6.89 -37.59 -33.66
CA PHE A 7 -5.77 -36.71 -33.30
C PHE A 7 -6.07 -35.22 -33.54
N LEU A 8 -7.11 -34.90 -34.31
CA LEU A 8 -7.57 -33.53 -34.60
C LEU A 8 -8.47 -32.97 -33.48
N MET A 9 -8.34 -33.52 -32.27
CA MET A 9 -8.88 -32.99 -31.02
C MET A 9 -7.76 -32.46 -30.11
N MET A 10 -6.58 -32.18 -30.67
CA MET A 10 -5.45 -31.55 -29.98
C MET A 10 -5.39 -30.02 -30.12
N THR A 11 -6.31 -29.36 -30.82
CA THR A 11 -6.17 -27.91 -31.08
C THR A 11 -7.46 -27.12 -30.90
N MET A 12 -8.25 -27.42 -29.87
CA MET A 12 -9.24 -26.44 -29.39
C MET A 12 -8.52 -25.41 -28.52
N LEU A 13 -8.05 -24.37 -29.23
CA LEU A 13 -7.60 -23.06 -28.78
C LEU A 13 -7.82 -22.82 -27.28
N LEU A 14 -6.77 -22.75 -26.46
CA LEU A 14 -5.91 -21.55 -26.37
C LEU A 14 -6.71 -20.27 -26.59
N GLY A 15 -7.62 -20.01 -25.66
CA GLY A 15 -8.37 -18.77 -25.54
C GLY A 15 -8.87 -18.55 -24.13
N VAL A 16 -8.13 -19.01 -23.10
CA VAL A 16 -8.36 -18.53 -21.75
C VAL A 16 -7.85 -17.10 -21.74
N GLY A 17 -8.77 -16.15 -21.83
CA GLY A 17 -8.49 -14.73 -21.73
C GLY A 17 -7.84 -14.45 -20.38
N ALA A 18 -6.52 -14.44 -20.37
CA ALA A 18 -5.72 -13.96 -19.25
C ALA A 18 -5.80 -12.43 -19.24
N CYS A 19 -6.90 -11.88 -18.74
CA CYS A 19 -6.86 -10.56 -18.12
C CYS A 19 -6.18 -10.72 -16.73
N ALA A 20 -4.97 -11.27 -16.69
CA ALA A 20 -4.19 -11.39 -15.46
C ALA A 20 -3.33 -10.12 -15.32
N GLY A 21 -3.96 -9.05 -14.88
CA GLY A 21 -3.33 -7.75 -14.69
C GLY A 21 -4.32 -6.69 -14.23
N GLY A 22 -5.22 -7.06 -13.33
CA GLY A 22 -6.02 -6.11 -12.53
C GLY A 22 -5.21 -5.57 -11.35
N PRO A 23 -5.74 -4.60 -10.59
CA PRO A 23 -4.98 -3.58 -9.87
C PRO A 23 -4.05 -4.11 -8.76
N GLN A 24 -2.78 -3.72 -8.79
CA GLN A 24 -1.89 -3.59 -7.62
C GLN A 24 -1.86 -4.81 -6.68
N ASP A 25 -1.57 -6.01 -7.19
CA ASP A 25 -1.45 -7.19 -6.33
C ASP A 25 -0.19 -7.14 -5.45
N GLU A 26 -0.41 -7.17 -4.13
CA GLU A 26 0.59 -7.52 -3.12
C GLU A 26 0.55 -9.03 -2.87
N SER A 27 1.72 -9.66 -2.70
CA SER A 27 1.75 -11.04 -2.21
C SER A 27 1.35 -11.10 -0.74
N PHE A 28 0.94 -12.28 -0.24
CA PHE A 28 0.60 -12.45 1.18
C PHE A 28 1.73 -12.01 2.13
N GLY A 29 2.98 -12.35 1.79
CA GLY A 29 4.14 -11.90 2.57
C GLY A 29 4.28 -10.38 2.58
N GLN A 30 4.11 -9.74 1.41
CA GLN A 30 4.15 -8.28 1.31
C GLN A 30 3.02 -7.61 2.11
N ALA A 31 1.82 -8.18 2.12
CA ALA A 31 0.71 -7.65 2.90
C ALA A 31 1.00 -7.70 4.42
N ILE A 32 1.63 -8.78 4.89
CA ILE A 32 2.08 -8.90 6.29
C ILE A 32 3.16 -7.86 6.61
N ASP A 33 4.16 -7.70 5.73
CA ASP A 33 5.21 -6.70 5.90
C ASP A 33 4.64 -5.27 5.92
N SER A 34 3.72 -4.96 4.99
CA SER A 34 3.00 -3.69 4.92
C SER A 34 2.19 -3.44 6.19
N ALA A 35 1.46 -4.43 6.72
CA ALA A 35 0.72 -4.31 7.98
C ALA A 35 1.65 -4.05 9.18
N ALA A 36 2.82 -4.70 9.21
CA ALA A 36 3.83 -4.47 10.25
C ALA A 36 4.47 -3.08 10.15
N ILE A 37 4.72 -2.57 8.94
CA ILE A 37 5.16 -1.18 8.71
C ILE A 37 4.08 -0.19 9.18
N THR A 38 2.83 -0.36 8.73
CA THR A 38 1.70 0.48 9.14
C THR A 38 1.58 0.55 10.66
N THR A 39 1.65 -0.59 11.33
CA THR A 39 1.57 -0.66 12.80
C THR A 39 2.70 0.12 13.47
N ARG A 40 3.93 -0.03 12.98
CA ARG A 40 5.09 0.69 13.52
C ARG A 40 4.97 2.20 13.32
N VAL A 41 4.61 2.63 12.11
CA VAL A 41 4.37 4.06 11.81
C VAL A 41 3.28 4.63 12.71
N LYS A 42 2.12 3.96 12.80
CA LYS A 42 1.01 4.42 13.64
C LYS A 42 1.42 4.49 15.11
N THR A 43 2.21 3.53 15.59
CA THR A 43 2.75 3.56 16.96
C THR A 43 3.68 4.75 17.18
N GLN A 44 4.56 5.07 16.23
CA GLN A 44 5.47 6.23 16.37
C GLN A 44 4.70 7.55 16.34
N LEU A 45 3.70 7.69 15.47
CA LEU A 45 2.84 8.88 15.43
C LEU A 45 2.05 9.07 16.72
N LEU A 46 1.55 7.99 17.32
CA LEU A 46 0.80 8.04 18.59
C LEU A 46 1.69 8.35 19.80
N LYS A 47 3.01 8.15 19.70
CA LYS A 47 3.97 8.46 20.77
C LYS A 47 4.47 9.90 20.73
N ASP A 48 4.24 10.60 19.64
CA ASP A 48 4.73 11.96 19.44
C ASP A 48 3.71 12.98 19.96
N GLU A 49 4.11 13.78 20.95
CA GLU A 49 3.21 14.74 21.61
C GLU A 49 2.81 15.92 20.73
N ASP A 50 3.62 16.23 19.70
CA ASP A 50 3.38 17.34 18.77
C ASP A 50 2.52 16.90 17.56
N VAL A 51 2.17 15.62 17.47
CA VAL A 51 1.38 15.05 16.39
C VAL A 51 0.10 14.44 16.93
N SER A 52 -1.03 14.88 16.39
CA SER A 52 -2.33 14.28 16.65
C SER A 52 -2.44 12.94 15.92
N GLY A 53 -1.68 11.93 16.36
CA GLY A 53 -1.55 10.63 15.70
C GLY A 53 -2.87 9.87 15.53
N THR A 54 -3.90 10.20 16.31
CA THR A 54 -5.26 9.66 16.17
C THR A 54 -6.02 10.25 14.97
N ASP A 55 -5.67 11.47 14.55
CA ASP A 55 -6.31 12.19 13.44
C ASP A 55 -5.62 11.89 12.09
N ILE A 56 -4.57 11.07 12.10
CA ILE A 56 -3.78 10.69 10.92
C ILE A 56 -4.04 9.21 10.61
N ASN A 57 -4.48 8.94 9.38
CA ASN A 57 -4.53 7.60 8.82
C ASN A 57 -3.20 7.22 8.19
N VAL A 58 -2.85 5.94 8.31
CA VAL A 58 -1.62 5.36 7.79
C VAL A 58 -1.99 4.11 7.01
N ASP A 59 -1.72 4.12 5.71
CA ASP A 59 -1.81 2.96 4.85
C ASP A 59 -0.42 2.67 4.28
N THR A 60 -0.08 1.39 4.06
CA THR A 60 1.20 1.01 3.47
C THR A 60 0.98 0.03 2.34
N PHE A 61 1.69 0.24 1.23
CA PHE A 61 1.77 -0.68 0.10
C PHE A 61 3.21 -0.79 -0.40
N LYS A 62 3.77 -1.99 -0.39
CA LYS A 62 5.14 -2.32 -0.85
C LYS A 62 6.16 -1.31 -0.32
N GLN A 63 6.16 -1.08 0.99
CA GLN A 63 7.05 -0.14 1.71
C GLN A 63 6.81 1.36 1.44
N THR A 64 5.80 1.71 0.64
CA THR A 64 5.33 3.09 0.48
C THR A 64 4.23 3.37 1.48
N VAL A 65 4.46 4.34 2.36
CA VAL A 65 3.49 4.80 3.36
C VAL A 65 2.70 5.97 2.80
N LEU A 66 1.37 5.87 2.86
CA LEU A 66 0.45 6.97 2.61
C LEU A 66 -0.03 7.53 3.95
N LEU A 67 0.24 8.82 4.18
CA LEU A 67 -0.31 9.56 5.30
C LEU A 67 -1.49 10.39 4.82
N SER A 68 -2.62 10.33 5.52
CA SER A 68 -3.78 11.18 5.26
C SER A 68 -4.48 11.57 6.56
N GLY A 69 -5.44 12.49 6.51
CA GLY A 69 -6.14 13.01 7.68
C GLY A 69 -5.96 14.51 7.84
N PHE A 70 -6.25 15.03 9.05
CA PHE A 70 -6.33 16.45 9.30
C PHE A 70 -5.50 16.88 10.52
N VAL A 71 -4.64 17.88 10.35
CA VAL A 71 -3.77 18.41 11.41
C VAL A 71 -4.01 19.90 11.63
N ARG A 72 -3.46 20.46 12.72
CA ARG A 72 -3.67 21.86 13.10
C ARG A 72 -2.65 22.81 12.49
N SER A 73 -1.53 22.30 11.99
CA SER A 73 -0.48 23.13 11.41
C SER A 73 0.35 22.42 10.35
N LYS A 74 1.01 23.21 9.50
CA LYS A 74 2.01 22.70 8.55
C LYS A 74 3.22 22.06 9.25
N SER A 75 3.56 22.53 10.45
CA SER A 75 4.64 21.93 11.25
C SER A 75 4.30 20.50 11.66
N GLU A 76 3.07 20.28 12.15
CA GLU A 76 2.55 18.96 12.50
C GLU A 76 2.52 18.02 11.29
N LYS A 77 2.02 18.51 10.13
CA LYS A 77 2.06 17.78 8.85
C LYS A 77 3.48 17.31 8.49
N ASN A 78 4.45 18.21 8.57
CA ASN A 78 5.84 17.91 8.23
C ASN A 78 6.50 16.98 9.26
N ARG A 79 6.11 17.08 10.54
CA ARG A 79 6.62 16.21 11.61
C ARG A 79 6.13 14.78 11.41
N ALA A 80 4.84 14.59 11.11
CA ALA A 80 4.27 13.28 10.82
C ALA A 80 4.99 12.57 9.66
N GLU A 81 5.32 13.31 8.59
CA GLU A 81 6.10 12.79 7.46
C GLU A 81 7.50 12.31 7.87
N ARG A 82 8.21 13.12 8.66
CA ARG A 82 9.55 12.75 9.15
C ARG A 82 9.51 11.51 10.03
N ILE A 83 8.54 11.43 10.94
CA ILE A 83 8.36 10.25 11.81
C ILE A 83 8.13 9.01 10.96
N ALA A 84 7.22 9.07 9.98
CA ALA A 84 6.94 7.94 9.10
C ALA A 84 8.18 7.53 8.30
N ALA A 85 8.93 8.49 7.75
CA ALA A 85 10.13 8.22 6.94
C ALA A 85 11.28 7.58 7.75
N GLN A 86 11.30 7.74 9.07
CA GLN A 86 12.31 7.15 9.96
C GLN A 86 11.99 5.72 10.38
N VAL A 87 10.78 5.23 10.10
CA VAL A 87 10.40 3.86 10.47
C VAL A 87 11.12 2.85 9.57
N GLN A 88 11.73 1.85 10.18
CA GLN A 88 12.44 0.80 9.48
C GLN A 88 11.54 0.08 8.46
N GLY A 89 12.02 -0.05 7.22
CA GLY A 89 11.28 -0.70 6.13
C GLY A 89 10.34 0.25 5.38
N VAL A 90 10.33 1.55 5.70
CA VAL A 90 9.72 2.56 4.84
C VAL A 90 10.72 2.96 3.76
N ASP A 91 10.30 2.89 2.50
CA ASP A 91 11.08 3.36 1.34
C ASP A 91 10.63 4.76 0.91
N ARG A 92 9.31 4.99 0.90
CA ARG A 92 8.71 6.25 0.46
C ARG A 92 7.57 6.65 1.38
N VAL A 93 7.41 7.96 1.58
CA VAL A 93 6.24 8.54 2.23
C VAL A 93 5.54 9.46 1.24
N THR A 94 4.24 9.25 1.09
CA THR A 94 3.33 10.15 0.38
C THR A 94 2.48 10.86 1.43
N ASN A 95 2.70 12.17 1.60
CA ASN A 95 2.03 12.96 2.63
C ASN A 95 0.84 13.75 2.08
N ASN A 96 -0.35 13.16 2.20
CA ASN A 96 -1.63 13.75 1.82
C ASN A 96 -2.40 14.33 3.01
N ILE A 97 -1.73 14.60 4.13
CA ILE A 97 -2.35 15.26 5.28
C ILE A 97 -2.79 16.68 4.90
N VAL A 98 -3.98 17.09 5.36
CA VAL A 98 -4.55 18.42 5.15
C VAL A 98 -4.45 19.22 6.45
N VAL A 99 -4.04 20.49 6.37
CA VAL A 99 -4.06 21.40 7.52
C VAL A 99 -5.44 22.03 7.62
N LYS A 100 -6.05 21.99 8.81
CA LYS A 100 -7.36 22.59 9.06
C LYS A 100 -7.27 24.11 8.87
N GLY A 101 -8.02 24.65 7.91
CA GLY A 101 -8.09 26.08 7.64
C GLY A 101 -7.06 26.62 6.65
N GLU A 102 -6.26 25.75 6.00
CA GLU A 102 -5.56 26.09 4.74
C GLU A 102 -6.50 26.00 3.53
#